data_AF-A0A9P0CCZ6-F1
#
_entry.id   AF-A0A9P0CCZ6-F1
#
_cell.length_a   1.000
_cell.length_b   1.000
_cell.length_c   1.000
_cell.angle_alpha   90.00
_cell.angle_beta   90.00
_cell.angle_gamma   90.00
#
_symmetry.space_group_name_H-M   'P 1'
#
loop_
_entity.id
_entity.type
_entity.pdbx_description
1 polymer ?
#
loop_
_entity_poly.entity_id
_entity_poly.type
_entity_poly.pdbx_seq_one_letter_code
_entity_poly.pdbx_strand_id
1 'polypeptide(L)'
;MKENIGQREFSQFSNSSQVECLDEDIQTYVQHFIALHDNFKFRFEDIRSMEIPPWIINPFDKTEVENVILQEELLELSTNEELKVTFKRGYQKFWLRAEIPEKYPGLWGIVQKLLIAFPSSYLVEKRFSFVTNLLTKKRSKLNITKRGDLRLFLTKLKSNIDNLLSIHQVHP
;
A
#
# COMPACT_ATOMS: atom_id res chain seq x y z
N MET A 1 2.49 14.42 17.54
CA MET A 1 2.54 13.04 18.11
C MET A 1 3.60 12.90 19.19
N LYS A 2 4.89 13.17 18.91
CA LYS A 2 5.97 13.13 19.92
C LYS A 2 5.74 14.12 21.08
N GLU A 3 5.34 15.35 20.77
CA GLU A 3 5.04 16.39 21.78
C GLU A 3 3.78 16.03 22.60
N ASN A 4 2.74 15.52 21.94
CA ASN A 4 1.48 15.14 22.60
C ASN A 4 1.69 14.01 23.62
N ILE A 5 2.46 12.97 23.31
CA ILE A 5 2.72 11.86 24.25
C ILE A 5 3.55 12.32 25.46
N GLY A 6 4.56 13.17 25.24
CA GLY A 6 5.35 13.76 26.33
C GLY A 6 4.53 14.67 27.25
N GLN A 7 3.44 15.24 26.75
CA GLN A 7 2.48 16.05 27.50
C GLN A 7 1.28 15.24 28.04
N ARG A 8 1.32 13.90 27.94
CA ARG A 8 0.23 12.97 28.33
C ARG A 8 -1.09 13.21 27.58
N GLU A 9 -1.03 13.82 26.39
CA GLU A 9 -2.18 13.97 25.51
C GLU A 9 -2.40 12.71 24.67
N PHE A 10 -3.20 11.78 25.21
CA PHE A 10 -3.54 10.51 24.56
C PHE A 10 -4.86 10.55 23.78
N SER A 11 -5.36 11.73 23.39
CA SER A 11 -6.66 11.90 22.70
C SER A 11 -6.77 11.11 21.39
N GLN A 12 -5.64 10.75 20.78
CA GLN A 12 -5.55 9.92 19.56
C GLN A 12 -5.63 8.41 19.84
N PHE A 13 -5.53 7.98 21.10
CA PHE A 13 -5.50 6.58 21.51
C PHE A 13 -6.69 6.25 22.41
N SER A 14 -7.73 5.65 21.81
CA SER A 14 -9.01 5.35 22.47
C SER A 14 -8.89 4.49 23.74
N ASN A 15 -7.82 3.70 23.87
CA ASN A 15 -7.61 2.76 24.97
C ASN A 15 -6.63 3.28 26.04
N SER A 16 -5.95 4.41 25.81
CA SER A 16 -4.83 4.88 26.65
C SER A 16 -5.24 5.91 27.70
N SER A 17 -6.48 6.40 27.67
CA SER A 17 -7.02 7.35 28.67
C SER A 17 -7.33 6.72 30.04
N GLN A 18 -7.29 5.38 30.14
CA GLN A 18 -7.67 4.63 31.36
C GLN A 18 -6.48 3.96 32.08
N VAL A 19 -5.25 4.14 31.61
CA VAL A 19 -4.07 3.44 32.15
C VAL A 19 -3.15 4.44 32.83
N GLU A 20 -2.87 4.24 34.12
CA GLU A 20 -1.76 4.91 34.80
C GLU A 20 -0.45 4.45 34.15
N CYS A 21 0.18 5.36 33.40
CA CYS A 21 1.42 5.09 32.69
C CYS A 21 2.56 5.77 33.45
N LEU A 22 3.58 5.01 33.86
CA LEU A 22 4.76 5.58 34.51
C LEU A 22 5.59 6.37 33.49
N ASP A 23 6.29 7.41 33.93
CA ASP A 23 7.11 8.23 33.01
C ASP A 23 8.18 7.39 32.29
N GLU A 24 8.66 6.31 32.92
CA GLU A 24 9.57 5.33 32.32
C GLU A 24 8.92 4.54 31.16
N ASP A 25 7.64 4.18 31.30
CA ASP A 25 6.87 3.50 30.25
C ASP A 25 6.65 4.47 29.07
N ILE A 26 6.27 5.72 29.35
CA ILE A 26 6.10 6.76 28.33
C ILE A 26 7.39 6.97 27.55
N GLN A 27 8.53 7.05 28.24
CA GLN A 27 9.83 7.20 27.60
C GLN A 27 10.18 6.00 26.72
N THR A 28 9.87 4.78 27.17
CA THR A 28 10.05 3.54 26.39
C THR A 28 9.21 3.55 25.12
N TYR A 29 7.94 3.98 25.21
CA TYR A 29 7.07 4.13 24.04
C TYR A 29 7.59 5.18 23.07
N VAL A 30 8.04 6.35 23.55
CA VAL A 30 8.61 7.40 22.71
C VAL A 30 9.83 6.89 21.96
N GLN A 31 10.75 6.19 22.64
CA GLN A 31 11.90 5.56 21.99
C GLN A 31 11.49 4.54 20.94
N HIS A 32 10.47 3.71 21.23
CA HIS A 32 9.96 2.75 20.27
C HIS A 32 9.37 3.42 19.02
N PHE A 33 8.59 4.50 19.19
CA PHE A 33 8.03 5.25 18.06
C PHE A 33 9.11 5.91 17.21
N ILE A 34 10.18 6.42 17.82
CA ILE A 34 11.33 6.98 17.09
C ILE A 34 11.99 5.87 16.27
N ALA A 35 12.33 4.75 16.90
CA ALA A 35 12.95 3.61 16.21
C ALA A 35 12.06 3.09 15.08
N LEU A 36 10.74 3.02 15.29
CA LEU A 36 9.77 2.64 14.28
C LEU A 36 9.78 3.61 13.11
N HIS A 37 9.69 4.92 13.38
CA HIS A 37 9.70 5.95 12.35
C HIS A 37 10.99 5.94 11.53
N ASP A 38 12.14 5.77 12.16
CA ASP A 38 13.43 5.69 11.47
C ASP A 38 13.52 4.40 10.63
N ASN A 39 12.94 3.30 11.12
CA ASN A 39 12.82 2.06 10.37
C ASN A 39 11.93 2.23 9.13
N PHE A 40 10.79 2.93 9.24
CA PHE A 40 9.93 3.27 8.11
C PHE A 40 10.67 4.15 7.09
N LYS A 41 11.39 5.18 7.56
CA LYS A 41 12.19 6.03 6.68
C LYS A 41 13.19 5.22 5.86
N PHE A 42 13.94 4.33 6.52
CA PHE A 42 14.93 3.48 5.89
C PHE A 42 14.31 2.46 4.93
N ARG A 43 13.24 1.76 5.35
CA ARG A 43 12.60 0.71 4.54
C ARG A 43 11.89 1.24 3.29
N PHE A 44 11.39 2.46 3.32
CA PHE A 44 10.65 3.08 2.23
C PHE A 44 11.40 4.26 1.61
N GLU A 45 12.73 4.30 1.78
CA GLU A 45 13.59 5.33 1.22
C GLU A 45 13.55 5.32 -0.32
N ASP A 46 13.45 4.14 -0.91
CA ASP A 46 13.24 3.91 -2.34
C ASP A 46 11.94 4.56 -2.85
N ILE A 47 10.83 4.42 -2.13
CA ILE A 47 9.55 5.05 -2.47
C ILE A 47 9.62 6.56 -2.26
N ARG A 48 10.29 7.00 -1.19
CA ARG A 48 10.41 8.43 -0.86
C ARG A 48 11.31 9.17 -1.84
N SER A 49 12.35 8.53 -2.33
CA SER A 49 13.27 9.07 -3.35
C SER A 49 12.75 8.86 -4.77
N MET A 50 11.63 8.15 -4.94
CA MET A 50 11.04 7.90 -6.25
C MET A 50 10.55 9.20 -6.88
N GLU A 51 11.16 9.56 -7.99
CA GLU A 51 10.69 10.67 -8.81
C GLU A 51 9.51 10.19 -9.65
N ILE A 52 8.36 10.86 -9.49
CA ILE A 52 7.17 10.62 -10.29
C ILE A 52 7.20 11.63 -11.44
N PRO A 53 7.36 11.16 -12.69
CA PRO A 53 7.30 12.06 -13.84
C PRO A 53 5.99 12.87 -13.87
N PRO A 54 6.04 14.20 -14.09
CA PRO A 54 4.85 15.06 -14.06
C PRO A 54 3.75 14.60 -15.04
N TRP A 55 4.15 14.06 -16.19
CA TRP A 55 3.23 13.55 -17.20
C TRP A 55 2.40 12.35 -16.72
N ILE A 56 2.77 11.65 -15.64
CA ILE A 56 1.94 10.58 -15.07
C ILE A 56 0.75 11.16 -14.33
N ILE A 57 0.94 12.32 -13.68
CA ILE A 57 -0.12 13.03 -12.97
C ILE A 57 -1.00 13.74 -13.98
N ASN A 58 -0.40 14.44 -14.96
CA ASN A 58 -1.11 15.10 -16.04
C ASN A 58 -0.42 14.88 -17.39
N PRO A 59 -0.83 13.87 -18.18
CA PRO A 59 -0.19 13.56 -19.45
C PRO A 59 -0.55 14.55 -20.58
N PHE A 60 -1.47 15.48 -20.32
CA PHE A 60 -1.88 16.51 -21.29
C PHE A 60 -1.13 17.83 -21.11
N ASP A 61 -0.32 17.97 -20.06
CA ASP A 61 0.58 19.11 -19.90
C ASP A 61 1.81 18.94 -20.78
N LYS A 62 2.36 20.06 -21.25
CA LYS A 62 3.60 20.07 -22.02
C LYS A 62 4.74 19.56 -21.15
N THR A 63 5.16 18.34 -21.43
CA THR A 63 6.29 17.68 -20.77
C THR A 63 7.24 17.16 -21.82
N GLU A 64 8.53 17.41 -21.65
CA GLU A 64 9.59 16.86 -22.49
C GLU A 64 10.26 15.70 -21.75
N VAL A 65 10.47 14.59 -22.47
CA VAL A 65 11.21 13.43 -22.00
C VAL A 65 12.34 13.11 -22.98
N GLU A 66 13.51 12.73 -22.45
CA GLU A 66 14.70 12.45 -23.26
C GLU A 66 14.52 11.24 -24.20
N ASN A 67 13.67 10.30 -23.81
CA ASN A 67 13.41 9.10 -24.60
C ASN A 67 12.46 9.44 -25.76
N VAL A 68 12.98 9.32 -26.99
CA VAL A 68 12.27 9.64 -28.23
C VAL A 68 10.94 8.88 -28.37
N ILE A 69 10.90 7.59 -28.00
CA ILE A 69 9.70 6.76 -28.10
C ILE A 69 8.62 7.29 -27.13
N LEU A 70 9.02 7.60 -25.89
CA LEU A 70 8.10 8.15 -24.89
C LEU A 70 7.62 9.56 -25.26
N GLN A 71 8.49 10.36 -25.88
CA GLN A 71 8.15 11.71 -26.33
C GLN A 71 7.10 11.65 -27.45
N GLU A 72 7.24 10.72 -28.40
CA GLU A 72 6.28 10.51 -29.48
C GLU A 72 4.91 10.07 -28.92
N GLU A 73 4.88 9.07 -28.03
CA GLU A 73 3.65 8.61 -27.38
C GLU A 73 2.99 9.74 -26.56
N LEU A 74 3.77 10.56 -25.85
CA LEU A 74 3.24 11.71 -25.10
C LEU A 74 2.64 12.78 -26.00
N LEU A 75 3.30 13.08 -27.13
CA LEU A 75 2.78 14.03 -28.10
C LEU A 75 1.44 13.55 -28.67
N GLU A 76 1.38 12.30 -29.11
CA GLU A 76 0.14 11.71 -29.63
C GLU A 76 -0.97 11.74 -28.57
N LEU A 77 -0.69 11.28 -27.35
CA LEU A 77 -1.64 11.28 -26.25
C LEU A 77 -2.13 12.70 -25.91
N SER A 78 -1.22 13.69 -25.85
CA SER A 78 -1.56 15.08 -25.51
C SER A 78 -2.51 15.74 -26.52
N THR A 79 -2.47 15.31 -27.78
CA THR A 79 -3.36 15.78 -28.85
C THR A 79 -4.70 15.06 -28.90
N ASN A 80 -4.88 13.99 -28.12
CA ASN A 80 -6.10 13.20 -28.09
C ASN A 80 -7.16 13.83 -27.18
N GLU A 81 -8.04 14.65 -27.78
CA GLU A 81 -9.12 15.35 -27.06
C GLU A 81 -10.16 14.40 -26.45
N GLU A 82 -10.39 13.22 -27.03
CA GLU A 82 -11.30 12.22 -26.46
C GLU A 82 -10.77 11.70 -25.12
N LEU A 83 -9.49 11.33 -25.09
CA LEU A 83 -8.81 10.88 -23.88
C LEU A 83 -8.76 11.98 -22.83
N LYS A 84 -8.58 13.24 -23.24
CA LYS A 84 -8.59 14.42 -22.35
C LYS A 84 -9.93 14.66 -21.66
N VAL A 85 -11.04 14.49 -22.38
CA VAL A 85 -12.39 14.55 -21.78
C VAL A 85 -12.53 13.50 -20.68
N THR A 86 -11.97 12.32 -20.91
CA THR A 86 -12.11 11.21 -19.98
C THR A 86 -11.18 11.25 -18.77
N PHE A 87 -10.08 12.00 -18.86
CA PHE A 87 -9.13 12.23 -17.79
C PHE A 87 -9.76 12.92 -16.56
N LYS A 88 -10.91 13.59 -16.71
CA LYS A 88 -11.70 14.19 -15.62
C LYS A 88 -12.03 13.21 -14.47
N ARG A 89 -11.93 11.90 -14.69
CA ARG A 89 -12.15 10.86 -13.67
C ARG A 89 -10.90 10.52 -12.83
N GLY A 90 -9.79 11.22 -13.05
CA GLY A 90 -8.52 11.08 -12.35
C GLY A 90 -7.52 10.17 -13.06
N TYR A 91 -6.23 10.41 -12.86
CA TYR A 91 -5.12 9.73 -13.53
C TYR A 91 -5.11 8.20 -13.32
N GLN A 92 -5.45 7.71 -12.12
CA GLN A 92 -5.46 6.27 -11.83
C GLN A 92 -6.42 5.51 -12.75
N LYS A 93 -7.67 6.00 -12.87
CA LYS A 93 -8.69 5.38 -13.74
C LYS A 93 -8.38 5.58 -15.22
N PHE A 94 -7.69 6.67 -15.56
CA PHE A 94 -7.24 6.94 -16.91
C PHE A 94 -6.22 5.89 -17.37
N TRP A 95 -5.14 5.71 -16.61
CA TRP A 95 -4.07 4.77 -16.97
C TRP A 95 -4.52 3.31 -16.97
N LEU A 96 -5.50 2.93 -16.13
CA LEU A 96 -6.04 1.56 -16.07
C LEU A 96 -7.02 1.20 -17.20
N ARG A 97 -7.19 2.05 -18.22
CA ARG A 97 -8.04 1.75 -19.38
C ARG A 97 -7.40 0.70 -20.27
N ALA A 98 -8.22 -0.19 -20.82
CA ALA A 98 -7.76 -1.27 -21.71
C ALA A 98 -7.04 -0.76 -22.96
N GLU A 99 -7.42 0.42 -23.47
CA GLU A 99 -6.83 1.00 -24.68
C GLU A 99 -5.42 1.59 -24.46
N ILE A 100 -5.06 1.95 -23.22
CA ILE A 100 -3.80 2.65 -22.93
C ILE A 100 -2.58 1.74 -23.10
N PRO A 101 -2.56 0.49 -22.58
CA PRO A 101 -1.47 -0.45 -22.83
C PRO A 101 -1.24 -0.77 -24.31
N GLU A 102 -2.30 -0.74 -25.13
CA GLU A 102 -2.21 -1.06 -26.56
C GLU A 102 -1.73 0.12 -27.39
N LYS A 103 -2.23 1.34 -27.12
CA LYS A 103 -1.89 2.56 -27.86
C LYS A 103 -0.57 3.20 -27.40
N TYR A 104 -0.26 3.14 -26.10
CA TYR A 104 0.89 3.81 -25.49
C TYR A 104 1.70 2.83 -24.61
N PRO A 105 2.26 1.76 -25.20
CA PRO A 105 2.95 0.71 -24.45
C PRO A 105 4.17 1.21 -23.68
N GLY A 106 4.92 2.20 -24.20
CA GLY A 106 6.06 2.78 -23.52
C GLY A 106 5.67 3.52 -22.23
N LEU A 107 4.69 4.42 -22.33
CA LEU A 107 4.15 5.16 -21.19
C LEU A 107 3.50 4.21 -20.17
N TRP A 108 2.70 3.25 -20.63
CA TRP A 108 2.08 2.26 -19.76
C TRP A 108 3.12 1.43 -19.00
N GLY A 109 4.22 1.03 -19.64
CA GLY A 109 5.28 0.27 -18.99
C GLY A 109 5.91 0.96 -17.77
N ILE A 110 6.00 2.29 -17.78
CA ILE A 110 6.48 3.10 -16.66
C ILE A 110 5.39 3.24 -15.60
N VAL A 111 4.18 3.60 -16.03
CA VAL A 111 3.04 3.80 -15.13
C VAL A 111 2.69 2.52 -14.39
N GLN A 112 2.73 1.37 -15.05
CA GLN A 112 2.48 0.07 -14.45
C GLN A 112 3.45 -0.21 -13.29
N LYS A 113 4.75 0.09 -13.45
CA LYS A 113 5.74 -0.10 -12.38
C LYS A 113 5.43 0.79 -11.18
N LEU A 114 5.06 2.05 -11.42
CA LEU A 114 4.69 3.00 -10.37
C LEU A 114 3.41 2.62 -9.63
N LEU A 115 2.37 2.22 -10.37
CA LEU A 115 1.10 1.77 -9.79
C LEU A 115 1.26 0.50 -8.94
N ILE A 116 2.22 -0.37 -9.29
CA ILE A 116 2.49 -1.61 -8.56
C ILE A 116 3.43 -1.39 -7.36
N ALA A 117 4.39 -0.46 -7.44
CA ALA A 117 5.45 -0.28 -6.44
C ALA A 117 4.90 -0.02 -5.02
N PHE A 118 3.91 0.87 -4.88
CA PHE A 118 3.39 1.21 -3.55
C PHE A 118 2.55 0.07 -2.93
N PRO A 119 1.57 -0.53 -3.64
CA PRO A 119 0.86 -1.69 -3.13
C PRO A 119 1.77 -2.88 -2.87
N SER A 120 2.80 -3.14 -3.69
CA SER A 120 3.67 -4.31 -3.51
C SER A 120 4.50 -4.20 -2.23
N SER A 121 5.20 -3.07 -2.02
CA SER A 121 6.01 -2.86 -0.81
C SER A 121 5.15 -2.85 0.46
N TYR A 122 4.00 -2.15 0.43
CA TYR A 122 3.06 -2.15 1.56
C TYR A 122 2.50 -3.55 1.86
N LEU A 123 2.04 -4.29 0.85
CA LEU A 123 1.46 -5.62 1.04
C LEU A 123 2.50 -6.63 1.50
N VAL A 124 3.74 -6.53 1.02
CA VAL A 124 4.86 -7.37 1.46
C VAL A 124 5.21 -7.09 2.91
N GLU A 125 5.36 -5.83 3.32
CA GLU A 125 5.63 -5.47 4.71
C GLU A 125 4.48 -5.85 5.65
N LYS A 126 3.24 -5.60 5.24
CA LYS A 126 2.05 -6.04 5.99
C LYS A 126 2.01 -7.57 6.14
N ARG A 127 2.40 -8.31 5.10
CA ARG A 127 2.54 -9.77 5.12
C ARG A 127 3.57 -10.22 6.13
N PHE A 128 4.78 -9.67 6.08
CA PHE A 128 5.86 -10.02 7.00
C PHE A 128 5.50 -9.68 8.45
N SER A 129 4.95 -8.50 8.69
CA SER A 129 4.47 -8.08 10.02
C SER A 129 3.38 -9.02 10.58
N PHE A 130 2.47 -9.50 9.73
CA PHE A 130 1.48 -10.47 10.16
C PHE A 130 2.10 -11.84 10.46
N VAL A 131 3.01 -12.31 9.61
CA VAL A 131 3.72 -13.60 9.82
C VAL A 131 4.53 -13.55 11.11
N THR A 132 5.26 -12.46 11.38
CA THR A 132 6.03 -12.32 12.62
C THR A 132 5.10 -12.28 13.84
N ASN A 133 3.98 -11.55 13.79
CA ASN A 133 2.97 -11.54 14.85
C ASN A 133 2.40 -12.95 15.11
N LEU A 134 2.07 -13.68 14.04
CA LEU A 134 1.54 -15.04 14.14
C LEU A 134 2.52 -16.02 14.78
N LEU A 135 3.80 -15.94 14.40
CA LEU A 135 4.87 -16.81 14.92
C LEU A 135 5.29 -16.47 16.36
N THR A 136 5.17 -15.21 16.77
CA THR A 136 5.65 -14.71 18.07
C THR A 136 4.56 -14.64 19.15
N LYS A 137 3.33 -14.22 18.81
CA LYS A 137 2.26 -13.93 19.79
C LYS A 137 1.09 -14.93 19.78
N LYS A 138 0.80 -15.61 18.65
CA LYS A 138 -0.39 -16.48 18.50
C LYS A 138 -0.06 -17.98 18.39
N ARG A 139 1.00 -18.44 19.06
CA ARG A 139 1.37 -19.86 19.13
C ARG A 139 0.30 -20.69 19.85
N SER A 140 -0.74 -21.14 19.12
CA SER A 140 -1.41 -22.40 19.43
C SER A 140 -2.32 -22.98 18.33
N LYS A 141 -2.71 -22.26 17.25
CA LYS A 141 -3.70 -22.87 16.31
C LYS A 141 -3.77 -22.38 14.86
N LEU A 142 -2.90 -21.48 14.41
CA LEU A 142 -3.00 -20.89 13.07
C LEU A 142 -1.84 -21.36 12.19
N ASN A 143 -2.16 -21.92 11.02
CA ASN A 143 -1.21 -22.61 10.16
C ASN A 143 -1.13 -21.88 8.81
N ILE A 144 -0.06 -21.08 8.66
CA ILE A 144 0.16 -20.15 7.54
C ILE A 144 0.07 -20.85 6.18
N THR A 145 0.63 -22.06 6.08
CA THR A 145 0.82 -22.77 4.81
C THR A 145 -0.38 -23.62 4.41
N LYS A 146 -1.18 -24.10 5.37
CA LYS A 146 -2.26 -25.06 5.10
C LYS A 146 -3.67 -24.48 5.08
N ARG A 147 -3.94 -23.35 5.75
CA ARG A 147 -5.32 -22.87 5.99
C ARG A 147 -5.72 -21.61 5.22
N GLY A 148 -4.78 -20.96 4.52
CA GLY A 148 -5.05 -19.72 3.79
C GLY A 148 -5.33 -18.51 4.70
N ASP A 149 -5.00 -18.59 5.99
CA ASP A 149 -5.23 -17.54 7.00
C ASP A 149 -4.58 -16.20 6.58
N LEU A 150 -3.40 -16.27 5.95
CA LEU A 150 -2.72 -15.11 5.40
C LEU A 150 -3.53 -14.45 4.27
N ARG A 151 -4.20 -15.23 3.42
CA ARG A 151 -5.03 -14.72 2.31
C ARG A 151 -6.30 -14.05 2.82
N LEU A 152 -6.97 -14.67 3.80
CA LEU A 152 -8.17 -14.11 4.44
C LEU A 152 -7.87 -12.80 5.17
N PHE A 153 -6.71 -12.66 5.80
CA PHE A 153 -6.33 -11.43 6.48
C PHE A 153 -5.99 -10.27 5.53
N LEU A 154 -5.34 -10.57 4.40
CA LEU A 154 -4.86 -9.54 3.46
C LEU A 154 -5.94 -9.04 2.51
N THR A 155 -7.05 -9.76 2.37
CA THR A 155 -8.11 -9.45 1.42
C THR A 155 -9.42 -9.19 2.17
N LYS A 156 -10.35 -8.47 1.55
CA LYS A 156 -11.74 -8.35 2.07
C LYS A 156 -12.57 -9.62 1.81
N LEU A 157 -11.93 -10.74 1.42
CA LEU A 157 -12.62 -11.98 1.13
C LEU A 157 -13.14 -12.58 2.44
N LYS A 158 -14.45 -12.82 2.49
CA LYS A 158 -15.05 -13.57 3.59
C LYS A 158 -14.76 -15.06 3.38
N SER A 159 -14.48 -15.76 4.47
CA SER A 159 -14.38 -17.22 4.43
C SER A 159 -15.73 -17.81 4.06
N ASN A 160 -15.75 -18.78 3.13
CA ASN A 160 -16.96 -19.53 2.81
C ASN A 160 -17.14 -20.62 3.88
N ILE A 161 -17.82 -20.25 4.97
CA ILE A 161 -18.02 -21.09 6.15
C ILE A 161 -18.85 -22.33 5.80
N ASP A 162 -19.84 -22.20 4.92
CA ASP A 162 -20.72 -23.31 4.52
C ASP A 162 -19.95 -24.43 3.82
N ASN A 163 -19.00 -24.07 2.95
CA ASN A 163 -18.10 -25.04 2.31
C ASN A 163 -17.10 -25.65 3.30
N LEU A 164 -16.64 -24.90 4.31
CA LEU A 164 -15.76 -25.48 5.34
C LEU A 164 -16.51 -26.47 6.22
N LEU A 165 -17.78 -26.20 6.52
CA LEU A 165 -18.63 -27.08 7.30
C LEU A 165 -18.93 -28.38 6.55
N SER A 166 -19.18 -28.34 5.23
CA SER A 166 -19.43 -29.55 4.43
C SER A 166 -18.22 -30.48 4.36
N ILE A 167 -16.99 -29.94 4.34
CA ILE A 167 -15.74 -30.73 4.25
C ILE A 167 -15.34 -31.33 5.61
N HIS A 168 -15.72 -30.69 6.73
CA HIS A 168 -15.32 -31.12 8.10
C HIS A 168 -16.43 -31.82 8.89
N GLN A 169 -17.58 -32.17 8.29
CA GLN A 169 -18.52 -33.03 8.98
C GLN A 169 -17.86 -34.38 9.26
N VAL A 170 -17.77 -34.71 10.55
CA VAL A 170 -17.40 -36.05 11.02
C VAL A 170 -18.46 -36.99 10.47
N HIS A 171 -18.08 -37.88 9.56
CA HIS A 171 -18.94 -39.00 9.18
C HIS A 171 -19.28 -39.80 10.45
N PRO A 172 -20.53 -40.26 10.60
CA PRO A 172 -21.02 -40.91 11.82
C PRO A 172 -20.20 -42.14 12.21
#